data_AF-A0A524A4Y2-F1
#
_entry.id   AF-A0A524A4Y2-F1
#
_cell.length_a   1.000
_cell.length_b   1.000
_cell.length_c   1.000
_cell.angle_alpha   90.00
_cell.angle_beta   90.00
_cell.angle_gamma   90.00
#
_symmetry.space_group_name_H-M   'P 1'
#
loop_
_entity.id
_entity.type
_entity.pdbx_description
1 polymer ?
#
loop_
_entity_poly.entity_id
_entity_poly.type
_entity_poly.pdbx_seq_one_letter_code
_entity_poly.pdbx_strand_id
1 'polypeptide(L)'
;MKRTTIMADDDTLLELKAIARRQGKSTSQVIREALAEYVVTHRADGRHENPLLALVGLGESKGETDVSERAEEILAAEIDPIRGWSFRDDGDR
;
A
#
# COMPACT_ATOMS: atom_id res chain seq x y z
N MET A 1 23.20 4.56 -5.32
CA MET A 1 23.33 4.04 -3.94
C MET A 1 24.11 5.03 -3.10
N LYS A 2 23.85 5.10 -1.78
CA LYS A 2 24.65 5.87 -0.82
C LYS A 2 25.59 4.92 -0.06
N ARG A 3 26.80 5.39 0.29
CA ARG A 3 27.75 4.63 1.12
C ARG A 3 27.42 4.88 2.60
N THR A 4 27.32 3.82 3.37
CA THR A 4 27.03 3.86 4.81
C THR A 4 28.02 2.96 5.53
N THR A 5 28.52 3.42 6.67
CA THR A 5 29.35 2.61 7.58
C THR A 5 28.44 2.06 8.68
N ILE A 6 28.54 0.77 8.95
CA ILE A 6 27.78 0.08 10.01
C ILE A 6 28.75 -0.60 10.96
N MET A 7 28.40 -0.65 12.24
CA MET A 7 29.07 -1.46 13.23
C MET A 7 28.39 -2.83 13.28
N ALA A 8 29.18 -3.90 13.32
CA ALA A 8 28.71 -5.27 13.44
C ALA A 8 29.79 -6.11 14.12
N ASP A 9 29.39 -7.20 14.77
CA ASP A 9 30.33 -8.12 15.40
C ASP A 9 31.24 -8.78 14.36
N ASP A 10 32.50 -9.00 14.74
CA ASP A 10 33.52 -9.57 13.86
C ASP A 10 33.12 -10.95 13.32
N ASP A 11 32.50 -11.78 14.16
CA ASP A 11 32.01 -13.11 13.79
C ASP A 11 30.91 -13.01 12.72
N THR A 12 29.99 -12.05 12.86
CA THR A 12 28.92 -11.82 11.88
C THR A 12 29.50 -11.37 10.54
N LEU A 13 30.51 -10.49 10.56
CA LEU A 13 31.19 -10.03 9.35
C LEU A 13 31.98 -11.16 8.67
N LEU A 14 32.56 -12.08 9.46
CA LEU A 14 33.27 -13.25 8.96
C LEU A 14 32.30 -14.22 8.25
N GLU A 15 31.16 -14.52 8.88
CA GLU A 15 30.12 -15.38 8.29
C GLU A 15 29.55 -14.76 7.00
N LEU A 16 29.27 -13.46 7.00
CA LEU A 16 28.80 -12.74 5.82
C LEU A 16 29.77 -12.86 4.63
N LYS A 17 31.08 -12.79 4.89
CA LYS A 17 32.11 -13.00 3.84
C LYS A 17 32.11 -14.43 3.32
N ALA A 18 31.97 -15.42 4.20
CA ALA A 18 31.89 -16.82 3.81
C ALA A 18 30.65 -17.09 2.94
N ILE A 19 29.49 -16.54 3.32
CA ILE A 19 28.24 -16.63 2.56
C ILE A 19 28.39 -15.98 1.19
N ALA A 20 28.94 -14.76 1.14
CA ALA A 20 29.16 -14.04 -0.11
C ALA A 20 30.05 -14.83 -1.08
N ARG A 21 31.15 -15.41 -0.56
CA ARG A 21 32.06 -16.25 -1.34
C ARG A 21 31.36 -17.50 -1.88
N ARG A 22 30.56 -18.19 -1.05
CA ARG A 22 29.80 -19.38 -1.47
C ARG A 22 28.78 -19.07 -2.57
N GLN A 23 28.18 -17.88 -2.53
CA GLN A 23 27.18 -17.44 -3.50
C GLN A 23 27.78 -16.75 -4.74
N GLY A 24 29.10 -16.55 -4.81
CA GLY A 24 29.73 -15.79 -5.89
C GLY A 24 29.33 -14.30 -5.93
N LYS A 25 28.90 -13.75 -4.79
CA LYS A 25 28.43 -12.36 -4.66
C LYS A 25 29.44 -11.52 -3.88
N SER A 26 29.35 -10.21 -4.03
CA SER A 26 30.08 -9.29 -3.14
C SER A 26 29.42 -9.22 -1.76
N THR A 27 30.21 -9.01 -0.70
CA THR A 27 29.67 -8.83 0.66
C THR A 27 28.64 -7.70 0.71
N SER A 28 28.91 -6.59 0.03
CA SER A 28 27.98 -5.46 -0.06
C SER A 28 26.67 -5.84 -0.76
N GLN A 29 26.68 -6.79 -1.70
CA GLN A 29 25.45 -7.27 -2.34
C GLN A 29 24.60 -8.09 -1.37
N VAL A 30 25.23 -9.04 -0.66
CA VAL A 30 24.54 -9.85 0.36
C VAL A 30 23.92 -8.97 1.44
N ILE A 31 24.67 -7.98 1.94
CA ILE A 31 24.15 -7.02 2.94
C ILE A 31 22.94 -6.25 2.40
N ARG A 32 22.97 -5.80 1.14
CA ARG A 32 21.84 -5.08 0.54
C ARG A 32 20.61 -5.95 0.39
N GLU A 33 20.77 -7.18 -0.08
CA GLU A 33 19.65 -8.13 -0.23
C GLU A 33 19.02 -8.40 1.14
N ALA A 34 19.83 -8.69 2.16
CA ALA A 34 19.36 -8.91 3.52
C ALA A 34 18.65 -7.68 4.13
N LEU A 35 19.20 -6.48 3.95
CA LEU A 35 18.56 -5.24 4.43
C LEU A 35 17.26 -4.95 3.68
N ALA A 36 17.19 -5.20 2.37
CA ALA A 36 15.98 -5.02 1.59
C ALA A 36 14.86 -5.96 2.06
N GLU A 37 15.20 -7.24 2.28
CA GLU A 37 14.30 -8.24 2.83
C GLU A 37 13.83 -7.84 4.24
N TYR A 38 14.76 -7.48 5.12
CA TYR A 38 14.44 -7.05 6.49
C TYR A 38 13.45 -5.87 6.51
N VAL A 39 13.68 -4.86 5.66
CA VAL A 39 12.78 -3.70 5.57
C VAL A 39 11.41 -4.10 5.02
N VAL A 40 11.31 -5.01 4.05
CA VAL A 40 10.02 -5.47 3.54
C VAL A 40 9.23 -6.19 4.62
N THR A 41 9.88 -7.12 5.34
CA THR A 41 9.27 -7.89 6.42
C THR A 41 8.73 -6.98 7.53
N HIS A 42 9.53 -6.02 7.99
CA HIS A 42 9.18 -5.17 9.14
C HIS A 42 8.42 -3.89 8.76
N ARG A 43 8.24 -3.61 7.45
CA ARG A 43 7.40 -2.51 6.99
C ARG A 43 5.91 -2.78 7.24
N ALA A 44 5.50 -4.05 7.33
CA ALA A 44 4.13 -4.42 7.70
C ALA A 44 3.84 -4.12 9.18
N ASP A 45 4.84 -4.29 10.06
CA ASP A 45 4.67 -4.13 11.51
C ASP A 45 4.62 -2.65 11.97
N GLY A 46 5.12 -1.72 11.15
CA GLY A 46 5.19 -0.30 11.48
C GLY A 46 4.31 0.64 10.63
N ARG A 47 3.59 0.12 9.63
CA ARG A 47 2.57 0.91 8.93
C ARG A 47 1.33 0.93 9.81
N HIS A 48 1.02 2.13 10.30
CA HIS A 48 -0.17 2.46 11.07
C HIS A 48 -1.36 1.53 10.83
N GLU A 49 -1.94 1.13 11.95
CA GLU A 49 -3.13 0.29 12.21
C GLU A 49 -4.40 0.68 11.44
N ASN A 50 -4.34 1.58 10.47
CA ASN A 50 -5.50 2.03 9.75
C ASN A 50 -5.53 1.47 8.32
N PRO A 51 -6.15 0.29 8.09
CA PRO A 51 -6.39 -0.26 6.76
C PRO A 51 -7.14 0.72 5.83
N LEU A 52 -7.77 1.76 6.37
CA LEU A 52 -8.44 2.80 5.58
C LEU A 52 -7.45 3.69 4.80
N LEU A 53 -6.20 3.86 5.25
CA LEU A 53 -5.18 4.57 4.47
C LEU A 53 -4.72 3.78 3.24
N ALA A 54 -4.88 2.45 3.24
CA ALA A 54 -4.67 1.62 2.05
C ALA A 54 -5.82 1.75 1.02
N LEU A 55 -6.97 2.30 1.44
CA LEU A 55 -8.14 2.55 0.60
C LEU A 55 -8.20 3.96 0.01
N VAL A 56 -7.45 4.93 0.55
CA VAL A 56 -7.37 6.29 0.01
C VAL A 56 -6.72 6.23 -1.37
N GLY A 57 -7.54 6.29 -2.43
CA GLY A 57 -7.11 6.29 -3.83
C GLY A 57 -7.42 5.04 -4.64
N LEU A 58 -8.16 4.05 -4.11
CA LEU A 58 -8.62 2.87 -4.89
C LEU A 58 -9.79 3.17 -5.83
N GLY A 59 -10.42 4.34 -5.73
CA GLY A 59 -11.44 4.81 -6.67
C GLY A 59 -10.82 5.76 -7.68
N GLU A 60 -10.48 5.26 -8.87
CA GLU A 60 -10.14 6.11 -10.01
C GLU A 60 -11.40 6.26 -10.87
N SER A 61 -12.07 7.41 -10.75
CA SER A 61 -13.17 7.77 -11.67
C SER A 61 -12.57 8.04 -13.05
N LYS A 62 -12.79 7.15 -14.02
CA LYS A 62 -12.37 7.39 -15.41
C LYS A 62 -13.23 8.49 -16.01
N GLY A 63 -12.76 9.74 -15.95
CA GLY A 63 -13.24 10.84 -16.78
C GLY A 63 -14.31 11.75 -16.17
N GLU A 64 -14.71 11.56 -14.91
CA GLU A 64 -15.68 12.43 -14.24
C GLU A 64 -15.06 13.14 -13.03
N THR A 65 -14.84 14.44 -13.21
CA THR A 65 -14.17 15.32 -12.26
C THR A 65 -15.11 15.88 -11.20
N ASP A 66 -16.42 15.71 -11.36
CA ASP A 66 -17.45 16.34 -10.53
C ASP A 66 -18.58 15.37 -10.13
N VAL A 67 -18.18 14.23 -9.56
CA VAL A 67 -19.11 13.23 -9.03
C VAL A 67 -19.73 13.71 -7.70
N SER A 68 -19.03 14.57 -6.95
CA SER A 68 -19.50 15.05 -5.64
C SER A 68 -20.76 15.91 -5.75
N GLU A 69 -20.85 16.80 -6.75
CA GLU A 69 -22.03 17.66 -6.92
C GLU A 69 -23.21 16.91 -7.54
N ARG A 70 -22.94 15.82 -8.27
CA ARG A 70 -23.95 15.04 -9.01
C ARG A 70 -24.29 13.69 -8.39
N ALA A 71 -23.83 13.45 -7.16
CA ALA A 71 -23.97 12.14 -6.51
C ALA A 71 -25.42 11.64 -6.48
N GLU A 72 -26.37 12.50 -6.12
CA GLU A 72 -27.80 12.13 -6.05
C GLU A 72 -28.41 11.82 -7.42
N GLU A 73 -28.00 12.55 -8.46
CA GLU A 73 -28.47 12.33 -9.84
C GLU A 73 -27.98 10.99 -10.38
N ILE A 74 -26.70 10.66 -10.15
CA ILE A 74 -26.08 9.40 -10.55
C ILE A 74 -26.72 8.23 -9.79
N LEU A 75 -26.88 8.36 -8.47
CA LEU A 75 -27.50 7.32 -7.64
C LEU A 75 -28.95 7.06 -8.06
N ALA A 76 -29.72 8.10 -8.38
CA ALA A 76 -31.08 7.96 -8.87
C ALA A 76 -31.16 7.29 -10.25
N ALA A 77 -30.16 7.48 -11.11
CA ALA A 77 -30.11 6.90 -12.45
C ALA A 77 -29.60 5.45 -12.48
N GLU A 78 -28.67 5.09 -11.59
CA GLU A 78 -27.94 3.82 -11.65
C GLU A 78 -28.43 2.76 -10.66
N ILE A 79 -29.21 3.13 -9.63
CA ILE A 79 -29.73 2.18 -8.66
C ILE A 79 -31.09 1.64 -9.12
N ASP A 80 -31.20 0.31 -9.22
CA ASP A 80 -32.49 -0.36 -9.28
C ASP A 80 -33.12 -0.36 -7.87
N PRO A 81 -34.24 0.35 -7.63
CA PRO A 81 -34.78 0.49 -6.29
C PRO A 81 -35.16 -0.87 -5.69
N ILE A 82 -34.66 -1.14 -4.49
CA ILE A 82 -35.05 -2.33 -3.73
C ILE A 82 -36.55 -2.25 -3.48
N ARG A 83 -37.30 -3.24 -3.99
CA ARG A 83 -38.77 -3.29 -3.90
C ARG A 83 -39.23 -3.00 -2.46
N GLY A 84 -40.00 -1.92 -2.31
CA GLY A 84 -40.56 -1.47 -1.02
C GLY A 84 -40.05 -0.11 -0.55
N TRP A 85 -38.93 0.40 -1.11
CA TRP A 85 -38.48 1.78 -0.93
C TRP A 85 -38.70 2.57 -2.23
N SER A 86 -39.87 3.21 -2.36
CA SER A 86 -40.09 4.23 -3.37
C SER A 86 -40.22 5.58 -2.68
N PHE A 87 -39.43 6.58 -3.08
CA PHE A 87 -39.71 7.97 -2.74
C PHE A 87 -41.12 8.30 -3.22
N ARG A 88 -42.05 8.45 -2.28
CA ARG A 88 -43.32 9.10 -2.58
C ARG A 88 -42.98 10.58 -2.69
N ASP A 89 -43.08 11.08 -3.91
CA ASP A 89 -43.20 12.51 -4.16
C ASP A 89 -44.57 12.92 -3.60
N ASP A 90 -44.60 13.24 -2.30
CA ASP A 90 -45.73 13.93 -1.70
C ASP A 90 -45.63 15.40 -2.14
N GLY A 91 -45.96 15.63 -3.41
CA GLY A 91 -46.28 16.96 -3.90
C GLY A 91 -47.48 17.48 -3.13
N ASP A 92 -47.29 18.54 -2.34
CA ASP A 92 -48.40 19.32 -1.81
C ASP A 92 -48.04 20.82 -1.82
N ARG A 93 -48.67 21.49 -2.81
CA ARG A 93 -49.12 22.90 -2.86
C ARG A 93 -48.13 24.05 -3.10
#